data_AF-A0A1B2HJE5-F1
#
_entry.id   AF-A0A1B2HJE5-F1
#
_cell.length_a   1.000
_cell.length_b   1.000
_cell.length_c   1.000
_cell.angle_alpha   90.00
_cell.angle_beta   90.00
_cell.angle_gamma   90.00
#
_symmetry.space_group_name_H-M   'P 1'
#
loop_
_entity.id
_entity.type
_entity.pdbx_description
1 polymer ?
#
loop_
_entity_poly.entity_id
_entity_poly.type
_entity_poly.pdbx_seq_one_letter_code
_entity_poly.pdbx_strand_id
1 'polypeptide(L)'
;MRCGTTVCQSIVGRSVGGDMVELLGGTGGGRIRVTGQTGTFIFEMTTAEAGATINGDSLLCRDAAVGVCLVRGPHNNKVLGEVLVRKNGTWSRIQTTYLASAAYLGLHDVDEDGVADIVAAQLACGGQCRNAFVQVFSALGPDIGCTQPAPAREQLPGWPTPAPKLSQLRPCANT
;
A
#
# COMPACT_ATOMS: atom_id res chain seq x y z
N MET A 1 -5.49 17.50 17.69
CA MET A 1 -5.98 16.79 16.51
C MET A 1 -7.02 15.75 16.94
N ARG A 2 -8.12 15.60 16.19
CA ARG A 2 -9.19 14.61 16.48
C ARG A 2 -9.34 13.62 15.32
N CYS A 3 -9.71 12.39 15.66
CA CYS A 3 -9.95 11.30 14.74
C CYS A 3 -11.42 10.90 14.88
N GLY A 4 -12.27 11.63 14.16
CA GLY A 4 -13.72 11.63 14.39
C GLY A 4 -14.08 12.34 15.69
N THR A 5 -14.68 11.59 16.63
CA THR A 5 -15.20 12.12 17.90
C THR A 5 -14.19 12.11 19.04
N THR A 6 -13.08 11.38 18.90
CA THR A 6 -12.08 11.23 19.96
C THR A 6 -10.76 11.93 19.62
N VAL A 7 -9.92 12.11 20.64
CA VAL A 7 -8.51 12.47 20.44
C VAL A 7 -7.82 11.33 19.69
N CYS A 8 -7.06 11.69 18.65
CA CYS A 8 -6.26 10.72 17.90
C CYS A 8 -5.21 10.07 18.79
N GLN A 9 -5.11 8.75 18.75
CA GLN A 9 -4.04 7.96 19.38
C GLN A 9 -3.11 7.39 18.30
N SER A 10 -1.82 7.31 18.61
CA SER A 10 -0.85 6.69 17.69
C SER A 10 -1.09 5.18 17.63
N ILE A 11 -1.21 4.64 16.42
CA ILE A 11 -1.31 3.21 16.15
C ILE A 11 0.08 2.66 15.82
N VAL A 12 0.75 3.29 14.85
CA VAL A 12 2.06 2.87 14.36
C VAL A 12 2.80 4.04 13.70
N GLY A 13 4.11 4.10 13.87
CA GLY A 13 5.00 5.04 13.21
C GLY A 13 6.14 4.36 12.45
N ARG A 14 6.63 4.99 11.37
CA ARG A 14 7.81 4.60 10.60
C ARG A 14 8.62 5.83 10.22
N SER A 15 9.95 5.75 10.37
CA SER A 15 10.86 6.79 9.90
C SER A 15 11.19 6.61 8.42
N VAL A 16 11.19 7.71 7.67
CA VAL A 16 11.52 7.77 6.23
C VAL A 16 12.27 9.06 5.94
N GLY A 17 13.56 8.96 5.63
CA GLY A 17 14.37 10.07 5.14
C GLY A 17 14.38 11.30 6.07
N GLY A 18 14.41 11.07 7.38
CA GLY A 18 14.39 12.11 8.42
C GLY A 18 13.00 12.56 8.88
N ASP A 19 11.93 12.06 8.25
CA ASP A 19 10.54 12.28 8.68
C ASP A 19 10.01 11.05 9.43
N MET A 20 9.02 11.27 10.29
CA MET A 20 8.22 10.23 10.94
C MET A 20 6.82 10.24 10.33
N VAL A 21 6.41 9.12 9.73
CA VAL A 21 5.05 8.88 9.23
C VAL A 21 4.30 8.06 10.27
N GLU A 22 3.19 8.58 10.78
CA GLU A 22 2.38 7.95 11.82
C GLU A 22 0.93 7.76 11.37
N LEU A 23 0.39 6.57 11.63
CA LEU A 23 -1.03 6.30 11.58
C LEU A 23 -1.65 6.63 12.93
N LEU A 24 -2.65 7.48 12.91
CA LEU A 24 -3.40 7.89 14.08
C LEU A 24 -4.85 7.43 13.94
N GLY A 25 -5.40 6.86 15.01
CA GLY A 25 -6.78 6.35 15.05
C GLY A 25 -7.62 6.94 16.17
N GLY A 26 -8.93 6.84 16.01
CA GLY A 26 -9.93 7.20 17.01
C GLY A 26 -11.32 6.72 16.60
N THR A 27 -12.33 7.02 17.42
CA THR A 27 -13.71 6.65 17.12
C THR A 27 -14.28 7.60 16.06
N GLY A 28 -14.42 7.09 14.82
CA GLY A 28 -15.04 7.81 13.70
C GLY A 28 -14.07 8.37 12.67
N GLY A 29 -12.80 7.93 12.65
CA GLY A 29 -11.88 8.25 11.56
C GLY A 29 -10.41 7.94 11.87
N GLY A 30 -9.55 8.18 10.88
CA GLY A 30 -8.11 8.08 11.01
C GLY A 30 -7.39 9.29 10.42
N ARG A 31 -6.15 9.51 10.82
CA ARG A 31 -5.25 10.51 10.22
C ARG A 31 -3.91 9.88 9.94
N ILE A 32 -3.26 10.32 8.86
CA ILE A 32 -1.84 10.07 8.65
C ILE A 32 -1.13 11.37 8.96
N ARG A 33 -0.23 11.34 9.95
CA ARG A 33 0.58 12.49 10.32
C ARG A 33 2.01 12.25 9.87
N VAL A 34 2.59 13.23 9.20
CA VAL A 34 4.02 13.26 8.91
C VAL A 34 4.65 14.43 9.64
N THR A 35 5.73 14.19 10.37
CA THR A 35 6.49 15.23 11.08
C THR A 35 7.99 14.99 10.91
N GLY A 36 8.78 16.03 10.71
CA GLY A 36 10.24 15.91 10.71
C GLY A 36 10.92 17.01 9.93
N GLN A 37 11.99 16.64 9.22
CA GLN A 37 12.83 17.56 8.46
C GLN A 37 12.05 18.31 7.37
N THR A 38 11.04 17.71 6.77
CA THR A 38 10.23 18.36 5.73
C THR A 38 9.07 19.19 6.25
N GLY A 39 8.91 19.28 7.57
CA GLY A 39 7.82 19.99 8.22
C GLY A 39 6.71 19.05 8.71
N THR A 40 5.48 19.53 8.71
CA THR A 40 4.31 18.77 9.18
C THR A 40 3.25 18.66 8.09
N PHE A 41 2.83 17.43 7.80
CA PHE A 41 1.74 17.13 6.88
C PHE A 41 0.69 16.28 7.60
N ILE A 42 -0.59 16.52 7.30
CA ILE A 42 -1.69 15.78 7.89
C ILE A 42 -2.63 15.41 6.75
N PHE A 43 -2.91 14.11 6.64
CA PHE A 43 -3.86 13.55 5.69
C PHE A 43 -5.00 12.91 6.47
N GLU A 44 -6.22 12.98 5.92
CA GLU A 44 -7.29 12.04 6.28
C GLU A 44 -6.80 10.61 6.03
N MET A 45 -7.38 9.56 6.63
CA MET A 45 -7.00 8.18 6.30
C MET A 45 -8.16 7.50 5.59
N THR A 46 -8.16 7.56 4.26
CA THR A 46 -9.30 7.08 3.45
C THR A 46 -9.46 5.57 3.56
N THR A 47 -8.38 4.84 3.81
CA THR A 47 -8.43 3.38 4.04
C THR A 47 -9.25 3.04 5.29
N ALA A 48 -9.10 3.82 6.36
CA ALA A 48 -9.89 3.66 7.58
C ALA A 48 -11.35 4.13 7.38
N GLU A 49 -11.56 5.24 6.66
CA GLU A 49 -12.90 5.74 6.32
C GLU A 49 -13.69 4.73 5.47
N ALA A 50 -13.00 4.00 4.59
CA ALA A 50 -13.57 2.91 3.79
C ALA A 50 -13.86 1.64 4.62
N GLY A 51 -13.57 1.63 5.92
CA GLY A 51 -13.88 0.53 6.83
C GLY A 51 -12.79 -0.53 6.96
N ALA A 52 -11.57 -0.29 6.45
CA ALA A 52 -10.47 -1.21 6.69
C ALA A 52 -10.01 -1.16 8.14
N THR A 53 -9.62 -2.32 8.68
CA THR A 53 -9.06 -2.40 10.04
C THR A 53 -7.61 -1.95 10.02
N ILE A 54 -7.27 -0.96 10.85
CA ILE A 54 -5.91 -0.39 10.95
C ILE A 54 -5.25 -0.82 12.26
N ASN A 55 -4.02 -1.34 12.18
CA ASN A 55 -3.25 -1.83 13.31
C ASN A 55 -1.73 -1.60 13.12
N GLY A 56 -0.90 -2.25 13.95
CA GLY A 56 0.56 -2.14 13.93
C GLY A 56 1.24 -2.56 12.61
N ASP A 57 0.57 -3.38 11.80
CA ASP A 57 1.09 -3.91 10.53
C ASP A 57 0.54 -3.16 9.30
N SER A 58 -0.29 -2.13 9.55
CA SER A 58 -0.94 -1.35 8.52
C SER A 58 -0.03 -0.33 7.85
N LEU A 59 1.15 -0.04 8.38
CA LEU A 59 2.10 0.91 7.81
C LEU A 59 3.36 0.21 7.32
N LEU A 60 3.54 0.21 6.00
CA LEU A 60 4.78 -0.16 5.35
C LEU A 60 5.39 1.08 4.73
N CYS A 61 6.67 1.31 4.96
CA CYS A 61 7.41 2.38 4.31
C CYS A 61 8.73 1.85 3.74
N ARG A 62 9.19 2.52 2.69
CA ARG A 62 10.51 2.33 2.08
C ARG A 62 11.20 3.69 2.03
N ASP A 63 12.38 3.71 2.61
CA ASP A 63 13.24 4.88 2.61
C ASP A 63 14.20 4.80 1.42
N ALA A 64 14.07 5.77 0.53
CA ALA A 64 14.82 5.89 -0.72
C ALA A 64 14.82 7.35 -1.17
N ALA A 65 15.42 7.64 -2.33
CA ALA A 65 15.40 9.00 -2.91
C ALA A 65 13.97 9.54 -3.08
N VAL A 66 13.01 8.66 -3.39
CA VAL A 66 11.59 8.91 -3.23
C VAL A 66 11.07 7.99 -2.12
N GLY A 67 10.66 8.59 -1.00
CA GLY A 67 10.06 7.84 0.10
C GLY A 67 8.66 7.37 -0.29
N VAL A 68 8.33 6.10 -0.04
CA VAL A 68 7.00 5.54 -0.32
C VAL A 68 6.46 4.90 0.95
N CYS A 69 5.26 5.29 1.36
CA CYS A 69 4.53 4.66 2.45
C CYS A 69 3.18 4.15 1.96
N LEU A 70 2.94 2.85 2.16
CA LEU A 70 1.68 2.18 1.94
C LEU A 70 0.97 2.03 3.30
N VAL A 71 -0.23 2.60 3.37
CA VAL A 71 -1.19 2.33 4.43
C VAL A 71 -2.14 1.24 3.94
N ARG A 72 -2.28 0.15 4.69
CA ARG A 72 -3.10 -1.00 4.29
C ARG A 72 -3.88 -1.60 5.44
N GLY A 73 -5.00 -2.23 5.15
CA GLY A 73 -5.78 -2.95 6.16
C GLY A 73 -6.77 -3.94 5.56
N PRO A 74 -7.11 -5.02 6.28
CA PRO A 74 -8.14 -5.95 5.83
C PRO A 74 -9.52 -5.27 5.82
N HIS A 75 -10.31 -5.59 4.79
CA HIS A 75 -11.68 -5.13 4.57
C HIS A 75 -12.43 -6.17 3.72
N ASN A 76 -13.51 -6.77 4.26
CA ASN A 76 -14.38 -7.72 3.54
C ASN A 76 -13.62 -8.82 2.77
N ASN A 77 -12.73 -9.56 3.46
CA ASN A 77 -11.85 -10.61 2.89
C ASN A 77 -10.82 -10.14 1.84
N LYS A 78 -10.70 -8.83 1.65
CA LYS A 78 -9.70 -8.19 0.79
C LYS A 78 -8.77 -7.36 1.67
N VAL A 79 -7.73 -6.80 1.06
CA VAL A 79 -6.90 -5.76 1.69
C VAL A 79 -7.04 -4.49 0.87
N LEU A 80 -7.40 -3.38 1.52
CA LEU A 80 -7.38 -2.05 0.91
C LEU A 80 -6.08 -1.35 1.26
N GLY A 81 -5.66 -0.42 0.42
CA GLY A 81 -4.59 0.50 0.77
C GLY A 81 -4.57 1.79 -0.02
N GLU A 82 -3.84 2.75 0.54
CA GLU A 82 -3.56 4.06 -0.02
C GLU A 82 -2.06 4.35 0.12
N VAL A 83 -1.52 5.19 -0.76
CA VAL A 83 -0.08 5.46 -0.82
C VAL A 83 0.22 6.94 -0.63
N LEU A 84 1.23 7.21 0.19
CA LEU A 84 1.89 8.49 0.30
C LEU A 84 3.28 8.41 -0.32
N VAL A 85 3.65 9.44 -1.08
CA VAL A 85 4.99 9.58 -1.66
C VAL A 85 5.65 10.86 -1.17
N ARG A 86 6.95 10.79 -0.90
CA ARG A 86 7.81 11.94 -0.60
C ARG A 86 8.68 12.21 -1.81
N LYS A 87 8.37 13.27 -2.54
CA LYS A 87 9.15 13.72 -3.71
C LYS A 87 9.61 15.15 -3.50
N ASN A 88 10.90 15.41 -3.70
CA ASN A 88 11.51 16.75 -3.53
C ASN A 88 11.16 17.40 -2.18
N GLY A 89 11.20 16.61 -1.11
CA GLY A 89 10.90 17.09 0.24
C GLY A 89 9.42 17.38 0.53
N THR A 90 8.49 17.03 -0.36
CA THR A 90 7.04 17.21 -0.14
C THR A 90 6.34 15.87 -0.10
N TRP A 91 5.49 15.67 0.90
CA TRP A 91 4.61 14.51 1.01
C TRP A 91 3.29 14.77 0.29
N SER A 92 2.85 13.81 -0.53
CA SER A 92 1.56 13.85 -1.21
C SER A 92 0.92 12.47 -1.26
N ARG A 93 -0.42 12.44 -1.38
CA ARG A 93 -1.19 11.21 -1.60
C ARG A 93 -1.30 10.90 -3.09
N ILE A 94 -1.09 9.64 -3.44
CA ILE A 94 -1.54 9.08 -4.71
C ILE A 94 -3.04 8.81 -4.64
N GLN A 95 -3.82 9.40 -5.55
CA GLN A 95 -5.30 9.37 -5.49
C GLN A 95 -5.92 7.99 -5.77
N THR A 96 -5.12 7.03 -6.21
CA THR A 96 -5.53 5.65 -6.45
C THR A 96 -5.72 4.89 -5.14
N THR A 97 -6.86 4.22 -5.00
CA THR A 97 -7.06 3.21 -3.96
C THR A 97 -6.62 1.85 -4.48
N TYR A 98 -5.76 1.18 -3.74
CA TYR A 98 -5.28 -0.15 -4.07
C TYR A 98 -6.10 -1.21 -3.35
N LEU A 99 -6.31 -2.33 -4.02
CA LEU A 99 -7.07 -3.46 -3.49
C LEU A 99 -6.29 -4.74 -3.80
N ALA A 100 -6.24 -5.66 -2.85
CA ALA A 100 -5.75 -7.01 -3.05
C ALA A 100 -6.82 -8.02 -2.67
N SER A 101 -7.32 -8.76 -3.66
CA SER A 101 -8.36 -9.78 -3.47
C SER A 101 -7.80 -11.13 -3.01
N ALA A 102 -6.49 -11.37 -3.11
CA ALA A 102 -5.81 -12.56 -2.62
C ALA A 102 -5.00 -12.30 -1.34
N ALA A 103 -5.41 -11.34 -0.51
CA ALA A 103 -4.91 -11.07 0.85
C ALA A 103 -3.47 -10.54 1.01
N TYR A 104 -2.75 -10.21 -0.07
CA TYR A 104 -1.44 -9.57 0.00
C TYR A 104 -1.42 -8.22 -0.73
N LEU A 105 -1.06 -7.15 -0.03
CA LEU A 105 -0.84 -5.82 -0.60
C LEU A 105 0.43 -5.23 0.03
N GLY A 106 1.55 -5.12 -0.69
CA GLY A 106 2.85 -4.76 -0.12
C GLY A 106 3.64 -3.76 -0.97
N LEU A 107 4.89 -3.53 -0.56
CA LEU A 107 5.86 -2.68 -1.27
C LEU A 107 7.09 -3.49 -1.69
N HIS A 108 7.49 -3.36 -2.95
CA HIS A 108 8.71 -3.95 -3.52
C HIS A 108 9.16 -3.10 -4.71
N ASP A 109 10.46 -2.84 -4.85
CA ASP A 109 11.04 -2.20 -6.05
C ASP A 109 11.19 -3.29 -7.13
N VAL A 110 10.30 -3.30 -8.12
CA VAL A 110 10.12 -4.42 -9.06
C VAL A 110 10.92 -4.22 -10.34
N ASP A 111 11.06 -2.98 -10.78
CA ASP A 111 11.83 -2.58 -11.96
C ASP A 111 13.25 -2.07 -11.64
N GLU A 112 13.63 -2.11 -10.36
CA GLU A 112 14.95 -1.76 -9.84
C GLU A 112 15.32 -0.29 -10.11
N ASP A 113 14.32 0.59 -10.15
CA ASP A 113 14.49 2.04 -10.34
C ASP A 113 14.83 2.80 -9.04
N GLY A 114 14.83 2.10 -7.91
CA GLY A 114 15.10 2.63 -6.57
C GLY A 114 13.87 3.21 -5.87
N VAL A 115 12.67 3.13 -6.46
CA VAL A 115 11.40 3.53 -5.89
C VAL A 115 10.54 2.29 -5.64
N ALA A 116 9.91 2.21 -4.48
CA ALA A 116 9.08 1.05 -4.18
C ALA A 116 7.75 1.09 -4.95
N ASP A 117 7.40 -0.02 -5.59
CA ASP A 117 6.13 -0.25 -6.25
C ASP A 117 5.10 -0.90 -5.32
N ILE A 118 3.83 -0.78 -5.69
CA ILE A 118 2.71 -1.41 -4.99
C ILE A 118 2.50 -2.79 -5.59
N VAL A 119 2.62 -3.82 -4.75
CA VAL A 119 2.45 -5.23 -5.15
C VAL A 119 1.17 -5.78 -4.55
N ALA A 120 0.17 -6.07 -5.38
CA ALA A 120 -1.12 -6.62 -4.97
C ALA A 120 -1.32 -8.04 -5.50
N ALA A 121 -1.58 -9.00 -4.62
CA ALA A 121 -2.04 -10.32 -5.03
C ALA A 121 -3.55 -10.26 -5.30
N GLN A 122 -3.94 -10.68 -6.50
CA GLN A 122 -5.32 -10.73 -6.96
C GLN A 122 -5.77 -12.17 -7.19
N LEU A 123 -7.05 -12.41 -6.95
CA LEU A 123 -7.77 -13.57 -7.46
C LEU A 123 -8.26 -13.26 -8.88
N ALA A 124 -8.17 -14.23 -9.78
CA ALA A 124 -8.67 -14.13 -11.15
C ALA A 124 -10.21 -14.09 -11.20
N CYS A 125 -10.75 -13.80 -12.38
CA CYS A 125 -12.21 -13.80 -12.64
C CYS A 125 -12.96 -12.83 -11.72
N GLY A 126 -12.41 -11.63 -11.48
CA GLY A 126 -13.01 -10.66 -10.55
C GLY A 126 -13.10 -11.14 -9.09
N GLY A 127 -12.30 -12.12 -8.69
CA GLY A 127 -12.32 -12.69 -7.35
C GLY A 127 -13.15 -13.96 -7.19
N GLN A 128 -13.70 -14.50 -8.28
CA GLN A 128 -14.51 -15.73 -8.24
C GLN A 128 -13.67 -17.00 -8.39
N CYS A 129 -12.47 -16.89 -8.94
CA CYS A 129 -11.58 -18.03 -9.19
C CYS A 129 -10.53 -18.19 -8.08
N ARG A 130 -10.08 -19.43 -7.86
CA ARG A 130 -8.96 -19.71 -6.93
C ARG A 130 -7.62 -19.28 -7.51
N ASN A 131 -7.50 -19.26 -8.84
CA ASN A 131 -6.30 -18.81 -9.52
C ASN A 131 -5.95 -17.40 -9.06
N ALA A 132 -4.66 -17.18 -8.80
CA ALA A 132 -4.16 -15.91 -8.30
C ALA A 132 -3.01 -15.41 -9.16
N PHE A 133 -2.86 -14.09 -9.25
CA PHE A 133 -1.75 -13.43 -9.91
C PHE A 133 -1.30 -12.23 -9.07
N VAL A 134 -0.12 -11.70 -9.36
CA VAL A 134 0.35 -10.45 -8.76
C VAL A 134 0.20 -9.33 -9.77
N GLN A 135 -0.43 -8.23 -9.38
CA GLN A 135 -0.51 -6.98 -10.11
C GLN A 135 0.43 -5.97 -9.47
N VAL A 136 1.21 -5.28 -10.29
CA VAL A 136 2.23 -4.33 -9.85
C VAL A 136 1.91 -2.95 -10.43
N PHE A 137 1.86 -1.96 -9.53
CA PHE A 137 1.60 -0.57 -9.87
C PHE A 137 2.80 0.27 -9.48
N SER A 138 3.26 1.14 -10.38
CA SER A 138 4.29 2.11 -10.02
C SER A 138 3.74 3.14 -9.05
N ALA A 139 4.55 3.58 -8.08
CA ALA A 139 4.19 4.68 -7.19
C ALA A 139 4.22 6.06 -7.90
N LEU A 140 4.98 6.19 -8.99
CA LEU A 140 5.21 7.46 -9.70
C LEU A 140 4.87 7.43 -11.18
N GLY A 141 4.58 6.26 -11.73
CA GLY A 141 4.41 6.03 -13.16
C GLY A 141 3.14 5.23 -13.49
N PRO A 142 3.04 4.73 -14.73
CA PRO A 142 1.96 3.83 -15.12
C PRO A 142 2.05 2.48 -14.41
N ASP A 143 0.96 1.72 -14.48
CA ASP A 143 0.93 0.33 -14.05
C ASP A 143 2.01 -0.49 -14.77
N ILE A 144 2.76 -1.31 -14.02
CA ILE A 144 3.91 -2.04 -14.56
C ILE A 144 3.43 -3.33 -15.24
N GLY A 145 2.51 -4.05 -14.60
CA GLY A 145 1.90 -5.23 -15.19
C GLY A 145 1.54 -6.31 -14.18
N CYS A 146 1.27 -7.49 -14.71
CA CYS A 146 0.82 -8.65 -13.95
C CYS A 146 1.71 -9.87 -14.19
N THR A 147 1.88 -10.71 -13.17
CA THR A 147 2.49 -12.04 -13.34
C THR A 147 1.53 -12.99 -14.05
N GLN A 148 2.06 -14.11 -14.55
CA GLN A 148 1.21 -15.23 -14.95
C GLN A 148 0.38 -15.74 -13.75
N PRO A 149 -0.89 -16.12 -13.95
CA PRO A 149 -1.70 -16.71 -12.88
C PRO A 149 -1.18 -18.09 -12.44
N ALA A 150 -1.13 -18.30 -11.12
CA ALA A 150 -0.97 -19.61 -10.50
C ALA A 150 -2.34 -20.19 -10.11
N PRO A 151 -2.51 -21.52 -9.96
CA PRO A 151 -3.80 -22.12 -9.60
C PRO A 151 -4.34 -21.73 -8.21
N ALA A 152 -3.46 -21.30 -7.30
CA ALA A 152 -3.80 -20.75 -5.99
C ALA A 152 -2.77 -19.71 -5.54
N ARG A 153 -3.13 -18.82 -4.61
CA ARG A 153 -2.22 -17.79 -4.09
C ARG A 153 -0.98 -18.39 -3.41
N GLU A 154 -1.13 -19.52 -2.74
CA GLU A 154 -0.02 -20.24 -2.09
C GLU A 154 1.03 -20.75 -3.08
N GLN A 155 0.68 -20.79 -4.37
CA GLN A 155 1.56 -21.19 -5.47
C GLN A 155 2.14 -19.99 -6.23
N LEU A 156 1.85 -18.76 -5.81
CA LEU A 156 2.53 -17.58 -6.33
C LEU A 156 4.01 -17.62 -5.92
N PRO A 157 4.95 -17.32 -6.84
CA PRO A 157 6.35 -17.18 -6.49
C PRO A 157 6.56 -16.19 -5.33
N GLY A 158 7.26 -16.61 -4.29
CA GLY A 158 7.57 -15.78 -3.11
C GLY A 158 6.45 -15.67 -2.07
N TRP A 159 5.33 -16.39 -2.22
CA TRP A 159 4.28 -16.43 -1.20
C TRP A 159 4.84 -16.81 0.19
N PRO A 160 4.44 -16.15 1.30
CA PRO A 160 3.33 -15.20 1.48
C PRO A 160 3.68 -13.73 1.24
N THR A 161 4.87 -13.42 0.73
CA THR A 161 5.34 -12.05 0.51
C THR A 161 5.93 -11.95 -0.90
N PRO A 162 5.09 -12.06 -1.95
CA PRO A 162 5.57 -12.10 -3.32
C PRO A 162 6.38 -10.84 -3.65
N ALA A 163 7.51 -11.08 -4.31
CA ALA A 163 8.49 -10.09 -4.75
C ALA A 163 8.80 -10.36 -6.23
N PRO A 164 7.87 -10.03 -7.14
CA PRO A 164 8.04 -10.30 -8.56
C PRO A 164 9.18 -9.44 -9.12
N LYS A 165 9.82 -9.94 -10.19
CA LYS A 165 10.77 -9.18 -11.00
C LYS A 165 10.10 -8.67 -12.27
N LEU A 166 10.57 -7.54 -12.81
CA LEU A 166 10.06 -6.99 -14.07
C LEU A 166 9.96 -8.02 -15.21
N SER A 167 10.94 -8.94 -15.33
CA SER A 167 10.95 -10.00 -16.36
C SER A 167 9.77 -10.97 -16.29
N GLN A 168 9.13 -11.08 -15.12
CA GLN A 168 7.97 -11.93 -14.86
C GLN A 168 6.64 -11.23 -15.19
N LEU A 169 6.67 -9.91 -15.42
CA LEU A 169 5.49 -9.12 -15.69
C LEU A 169 5.14 -9.06 -17.17
N ARG A 170 3.85 -9.01 -17.45
CA ARG A 170 3.25 -8.77 -18.77
C ARG A 170 2.13 -7.74 -18.59
N PRO A 171 1.66 -7.08 -19.67
CA PRO A 171 0.44 -6.29 -19.57
C PRO A 171 -0.67 -7.10 -18.91
N CYS A 172 -1.34 -6.51 -17.91
CA CYS A 172 -2.46 -7.16 -17.27
C CYS A 172 -3.55 -7.42 -18.32
N ALA A 173 -4.06 -8.65 -18.38
CA ALA A 173 -5.23 -8.92 -19.21
C ALA A 173 -6.37 -8.02 -18.70
N ASN A 174 -7.14 -7.43 -19.62
CA ASN A 174 -8.41 -6.80 -19.27
C ASN A 174 -9.26 -7.91 -18.63
N THR A 175 -9.45 -7.81 -17.32
CA THR A 175 -10.17 -8.82 -16.52
C THR A 175 -11.67 -8.62 -16.66
#